data_AF-A0A7I7SM77-F1
#
_entry.id   AF-A0A7I7SM77-F1
#
_cell.length_a   1.000
_cell.length_b   1.000
_cell.length_c   1.000
_cell.angle_alpha   90.00
_cell.angle_beta   90.00
_cell.angle_gamma   90.00
#
_symmetry.space_group_name_H-M   'P 1'
#
loop_
_entity.id
_entity.type
_entity.pdbx_description
1 polymer ?
#
loop_
_entity_poly.entity_id
_entity_poly.type
_entity_poly.pdbx_seq_one_letter_code
_entity_poly.pdbx_strand_id
1 'polypeptide(L)'
;MQFVVVVVLVVLLHVPLGDYMARVYSDAKHWRIEQVIYRLIGSEPDGQQRWTKYGYSLLAFSVVSVLFLYGLLLIQTKLPEPWGHAGMNPALAFNTAISFVTNTSWQSYAGEATLGHVGLVAGLGVQAFASCAVGMCVGVALVRGLAQYQNEQLGNFWTDLVRSIVRILLPPSIIVTLVLLALGVVNNFHGGQEVSTLAGGNQTILGGPVATWESIKLMSGDGGGAFNVNSAHPFENPTPLTNAVEIVAMLVIPVGFLRTFGAMVGDREQGWALFTAAAVLFVVATVAIVVATAVSHGLSEVLSAFTSSAANNGSAFAEISANTTWYNTALAFAMVIGRFIPIIAVLAIAGTFAAQKPGVITAGTLRTHSPTFIVLIVGATLLVVGLEYLPALALGPPADGLR
;
A
#
# COMPACT_ATOMS: atom_id res chain seq x y z
N MET A 1 1.13 -17.00 -20.74
CA MET A 1 0.08 -16.11 -21.30
C MET A 1 -0.45 -15.12 -20.27
N GLN A 2 -0.79 -15.53 -19.04
CA GLN A 2 -1.31 -14.65 -17.99
C GLN A 2 -0.42 -13.42 -17.67
N PHE A 3 0.89 -13.61 -17.55
CA PHE A 3 1.84 -12.49 -17.32
C PHE A 3 1.72 -11.38 -18.38
N VAL A 4 1.65 -11.75 -19.66
CA VAL A 4 1.54 -10.79 -20.76
C VAL A 4 0.22 -10.03 -20.68
N VAL A 5 -0.88 -10.72 -20.35
CA VAL A 5 -2.20 -10.09 -20.19
C VAL A 5 -2.16 -9.05 -19.07
N VAL A 6 -1.60 -9.39 -17.91
CA VAL A 6 -1.44 -8.45 -16.78
C VAL A 6 -0.64 -7.23 -17.19
N VAL A 7 0.54 -7.41 -17.79
CA VAL A 7 1.40 -6.30 -18.23
C VAL A 7 0.66 -5.40 -19.22
N VAL A 8 -0.01 -5.98 -20.22
CA VAL A 8 -0.78 -5.21 -21.21
C VAL A 8 -1.91 -4.44 -20.53
N LEU A 9 -2.66 -5.05 -19.64
CA LEU A 9 -3.77 -4.38 -18.93
C LEU A 9 -3.26 -3.21 -18.08
N VAL A 10 -2.20 -3.40 -17.29
CA VAL A 10 -1.61 -2.33 -16.48
C VAL A 10 -1.11 -1.19 -17.36
N VAL A 11 -0.40 -1.50 -18.46
CA VAL A 11 0.10 -0.49 -19.41
C VAL A 11 -1.04 0.25 -20.11
N LEU A 12 -2.16 -0.41 -20.41
CA LEU A 12 -3.31 0.28 -21.02
C LEU A 12 -4.07 1.14 -20.01
N LEU A 13 -4.23 0.67 -18.77
CA LEU A 13 -5.02 1.35 -17.73
C LEU A 13 -4.25 2.49 -17.06
N HIS A 14 -2.92 2.44 -16.98
CA HIS A 14 -2.14 3.46 -16.27
C HIS A 14 -2.25 4.85 -16.93
N VAL A 15 -2.44 4.91 -18.25
CA VAL A 15 -2.56 6.19 -18.98
C VAL A 15 -3.85 6.93 -18.61
N PRO A 16 -5.06 6.37 -18.83
CA PRO A 16 -6.30 7.06 -18.48
C PRO A 16 -6.43 7.28 -16.96
N LEU A 17 -5.96 6.32 -16.13
CA LEU A 17 -5.99 6.48 -14.69
C LEU A 17 -5.05 7.59 -14.21
N GLY A 18 -3.80 7.63 -14.69
CA GLY A 18 -2.84 8.68 -14.34
C GLY A 18 -3.30 10.07 -14.80
N ASP A 19 -3.83 10.19 -16.01
CA ASP A 19 -4.40 11.46 -16.51
C ASP A 19 -5.66 11.87 -15.71
N TYR A 20 -6.44 10.90 -15.22
CA TYR A 20 -7.55 11.17 -14.31
C TYR A 20 -7.08 11.63 -12.92
N MET A 21 -6.11 10.95 -12.31
CA MET A 21 -5.55 11.32 -11.00
C MET A 21 -4.93 12.72 -11.05
N ALA A 22 -4.16 13.04 -12.11
CA ALA A 22 -3.62 14.39 -12.30
C ALA A 22 -4.73 15.45 -12.32
N ARG A 23 -5.83 15.19 -13.04
CA ARG A 23 -7.01 16.09 -13.05
C ARG A 23 -7.64 16.21 -11.67
N VAL A 24 -7.80 15.11 -10.94
CA VAL A 24 -8.37 15.12 -9.58
C VAL A 24 -7.57 16.04 -8.64
N TYR A 25 -6.24 15.97 -8.68
CA TYR A 25 -5.38 16.78 -7.82
C TYR A 25 -5.21 18.23 -8.27
N SER A 26 -5.55 18.55 -9.53
CA SER A 26 -5.54 19.91 -10.06
C SER A 26 -6.94 20.55 -10.16
N ASP A 27 -8.00 19.80 -9.85
CA ASP A 27 -9.38 20.30 -9.96
C ASP A 27 -9.66 21.40 -8.93
N ALA A 28 -10.21 22.53 -9.36
CA ALA A 28 -10.65 23.59 -8.44
C ALA A 28 -12.03 23.30 -7.83
N LYS A 29 -12.80 22.36 -8.41
CA LYS A 29 -14.19 22.09 -7.98
C LYS A 29 -14.24 20.99 -6.93
N HIS A 30 -15.03 21.22 -5.89
CA HIS A 30 -15.35 20.24 -4.86
C HIS A 30 -16.72 19.62 -5.12
N TRP A 31 -16.83 18.30 -5.04
CA TRP A 31 -18.11 17.59 -5.14
C TRP A 31 -18.94 17.81 -3.86
N ARG A 32 -20.26 17.69 -3.96
CA ARG A 32 -21.17 17.87 -2.81
C ARG A 32 -20.79 16.98 -1.64
N ILE A 33 -20.47 15.71 -1.90
CA ILE A 33 -20.07 14.77 -0.86
C ILE A 33 -18.77 15.18 -0.17
N GLU A 34 -17.81 15.74 -0.91
CA GLU A 34 -16.56 16.24 -0.35
C GLU A 34 -16.79 17.46 0.53
N GLN A 35 -17.66 18.39 0.10
CA GLN A 35 -18.03 19.55 0.91
C GLN A 35 -18.67 19.15 2.24
N VAL A 36 -19.48 18.08 2.26
CA VAL A 36 -20.02 17.54 3.51
C VAL A 36 -18.89 17.02 4.39
N ILE A 37 -17.96 16.24 3.83
CA ILE A 37 -16.82 15.70 4.58
C ILE A 37 -15.95 16.83 5.13
N TYR A 38 -15.61 17.84 4.32
CA TYR A 38 -14.82 19.01 4.73
C TYR A 38 -15.47 19.75 5.91
N ARG A 39 -16.79 19.91 5.89
CA ARG A 39 -17.53 20.53 7.00
C ARG A 39 -17.48 19.67 8.27
N LEU A 40 -17.60 18.34 8.15
CA LEU A 40 -17.53 17.43 9.30
C LEU A 40 -16.16 17.42 9.97
N ILE A 41 -15.08 17.47 9.17
CA ILE A 41 -13.70 17.52 9.70
C ILE A 41 -13.27 18.95 10.07
N GLY A 42 -14.10 19.96 9.79
CA GLY A 42 -13.76 21.37 10.03
C GLY A 42 -12.61 21.90 9.18
N SER A 43 -12.39 21.34 7.98
CA SER A 43 -11.32 21.75 7.08
C SER A 43 -11.81 22.81 6.09
N GLU A 44 -10.97 23.82 5.85
CA GLU A 44 -11.14 24.78 4.77
C GLU A 44 -10.45 24.24 3.51
N PRO A 45 -11.20 23.74 2.50
CA PRO A 45 -10.64 22.93 1.42
C PRO A 45 -9.76 23.72 0.43
N ASP A 46 -9.98 25.03 0.31
CA ASP A 46 -9.19 25.93 -0.54
C ASP A 46 -7.97 26.51 0.19
N GLY A 47 -7.86 26.28 1.51
CA GLY A 47 -6.76 26.78 2.33
C GLY A 47 -5.45 26.08 1.99
N GLN A 48 -4.44 26.84 1.60
CA GLN A 48 -3.14 26.30 1.21
C GLN A 48 -2.21 26.09 2.42
N GLN A 49 -1.37 25.06 2.36
CA GLN A 49 -0.48 24.66 3.46
C GLN A 49 0.98 24.62 3.00
N ARG A 50 1.88 25.14 3.85
CA ARG A 50 3.33 24.85 3.74
C ARG A 50 3.59 23.40 4.12
N TRP A 51 4.74 22.87 3.70
CA TRP A 51 5.12 21.47 3.97
C TRP A 51 5.06 21.10 5.46
N THR A 52 5.38 22.03 6.36
CA THR A 52 5.32 21.80 7.82
C THR A 52 3.89 21.56 8.29
N LYS A 53 2.95 22.45 7.94
CA LYS A 53 1.52 22.30 8.31
C LYS A 53 0.89 21.08 7.64
N TYR A 54 1.26 20.81 6.40
CA TYR A 54 0.84 19.60 5.69
C TYR A 54 1.31 18.33 6.40
N GLY A 55 2.60 18.29 6.76
CA GLY A 55 3.21 17.19 7.54
C GLY A 55 2.59 17.01 8.92
N TYR A 56 2.34 18.10 9.67
CA TYR A 56 1.65 18.02 10.96
C TYR A 56 0.22 17.47 10.82
N SER A 57 -0.53 17.90 9.80
CA SER A 57 -1.89 17.41 9.55
C SER A 57 -1.88 15.90 9.27
N LEU A 58 -0.94 15.45 8.44
CA LEU A 58 -0.75 14.04 8.10
C LEU A 58 -0.37 13.19 9.32
N LEU A 59 0.61 13.64 10.10
CA LEU A 59 1.07 12.91 11.29
C LEU A 59 -0.02 12.84 12.35
N ALA A 60 -0.74 13.95 12.59
CA ALA A 60 -1.85 13.97 13.53
C ALA A 60 -2.97 13.02 13.08
N PHE A 61 -3.33 13.03 11.80
CA PHE A 61 -4.31 12.09 11.23
C PHE A 61 -3.88 10.63 11.41
N SER A 62 -2.59 10.34 11.18
CA SER A 62 -2.04 8.98 11.32
C SER A 62 -2.05 8.52 12.78
N VAL A 63 -1.68 9.37 13.74
CA VAL A 63 -1.74 9.05 15.17
C VAL A 63 -3.18 8.77 15.61
N VAL A 64 -4.13 9.61 15.21
CA VAL A 64 -5.56 9.39 15.51
C VAL A 64 -6.04 8.08 14.90
N SER A 65 -5.59 7.75 13.69
CA SER A 65 -5.92 6.50 13.01
C SER A 65 -5.38 5.26 13.75
N VAL A 66 -4.14 5.32 14.27
CA VAL A 66 -3.59 4.25 15.12
C VAL A 66 -4.42 4.09 16.39
N LEU A 67 -4.72 5.18 17.09
CA LEU A 67 -5.48 5.14 18.34
C LEU A 67 -6.90 4.60 18.11
N PHE A 68 -7.55 5.01 17.03
CA PHE A 68 -8.86 4.52 16.63
C PHE A 68 -8.84 3.02 16.37
N LEU A 69 -7.95 2.55 15.48
CA LEU A 69 -7.88 1.14 15.13
C LEU A 69 -7.47 0.28 16.34
N TYR A 70 -6.48 0.73 17.11
CA TYR A 70 -6.06 0.04 18.33
C TYR A 70 -7.21 -0.12 19.33
N GLY A 71 -7.96 0.96 19.59
CA GLY A 71 -9.13 0.94 20.45
C GLY A 71 -10.20 -0.02 19.95
N LEU A 72 -10.50 0.00 18.64
CA LEU A 72 -11.46 -0.89 18.00
C LEU A 72 -11.06 -2.36 18.15
N LEU A 73 -9.79 -2.70 17.89
CA LEU A 73 -9.28 -4.07 17.97
C LEU A 73 -9.28 -4.62 19.40
N LEU A 74 -9.08 -3.77 20.42
CA LEU A 74 -9.18 -4.16 21.82
C LEU A 74 -10.61 -4.47 22.26
N ILE A 75 -11.61 -3.79 21.69
CA ILE A 75 -13.02 -3.98 22.04
C ILE A 75 -13.77 -4.88 21.05
N GLN A 76 -13.09 -5.44 20.05
CA GLN A 76 -13.74 -6.10 18.92
C GLN A 76 -14.69 -7.24 19.34
N THR A 77 -14.38 -7.95 20.42
CA THR A 77 -15.22 -9.04 20.94
C THR A 77 -16.55 -8.55 21.53
N LYS A 78 -16.70 -7.24 21.74
CA LYS A 78 -17.92 -6.57 22.17
C LYS A 78 -18.67 -5.91 21.02
N LEU A 79 -18.10 -5.89 19.81
CA LEU A 79 -18.79 -5.39 18.62
C LEU A 79 -19.86 -6.39 18.18
N PRO A 80 -20.83 -5.96 17.34
CA PRO A 80 -21.75 -6.89 16.71
C PRO A 80 -20.98 -8.00 15.98
N GLU A 81 -21.54 -9.20 15.97
CA GLU A 81 -21.01 -10.36 15.23
C GLU A 81 -19.64 -10.89 15.67
N PRO A 82 -19.41 -11.19 16.97
CA PRO A 82 -18.11 -11.71 17.38
C PRO A 82 -17.90 -13.17 16.96
N TRP A 83 -18.93 -13.94 16.58
CA TRP A 83 -18.93 -15.35 16.15
C TRP A 83 -17.88 -16.29 16.79
N GLY A 84 -17.52 -16.06 18.05
CA GLY A 84 -16.49 -16.84 18.76
C GLY A 84 -15.04 -16.46 18.46
N HIS A 85 -14.77 -15.38 17.72
CA HIS A 85 -13.42 -14.85 17.50
C HIS A 85 -12.75 -14.49 18.83
N ALA A 86 -11.48 -14.88 18.97
CA ALA A 86 -10.72 -14.72 20.21
C ALA A 86 -10.38 -13.25 20.54
N GLY A 87 -10.41 -12.38 19.53
CA GLY A 87 -9.91 -11.01 19.64
C GLY A 87 -8.39 -10.94 19.77
N MET A 88 -7.88 -9.74 20.04
CA MET A 88 -6.44 -9.48 20.10
C MET A 88 -6.01 -9.09 21.50
N ASN A 89 -4.87 -9.62 21.95
CA ASN A 89 -4.18 -9.07 23.12
C ASN A 89 -3.61 -7.66 22.81
N PRO A 90 -3.24 -6.87 23.82
CA PRO A 90 -2.74 -5.50 23.59
C PRO A 90 -1.53 -5.39 22.67
N ALA A 91 -0.56 -6.31 22.75
CA ALA A 91 0.62 -6.26 21.89
C ALA A 91 0.27 -6.54 20.42
N LEU A 92 -0.59 -7.53 20.16
CA LEU A 92 -1.07 -7.88 18.83
C LEU A 92 -1.94 -6.77 18.23
N ALA A 93 -2.85 -6.20 19.03
CA ALA A 93 -3.69 -5.09 18.60
C ALA A 93 -2.84 -3.85 18.27
N PHE A 94 -1.80 -3.56 19.05
CA PHE A 94 -0.88 -2.44 18.81
C PHE A 94 -0.10 -2.64 17.50
N ASN A 95 0.47 -3.82 17.30
CA ASN A 95 1.16 -4.15 16.06
C ASN A 95 0.23 -4.06 14.85
N THR A 96 -0.96 -4.65 14.93
CA THR A 96 -1.94 -4.65 13.84
C THR A 96 -2.40 -3.22 13.54
N ALA A 97 -2.67 -2.40 14.55
CA ALA A 97 -3.06 -1.01 14.33
C ALA A 97 -1.99 -0.21 13.58
N ILE A 98 -0.72 -0.34 14.00
CA ILE A 98 0.40 0.30 13.32
C ILE A 98 0.59 -0.27 11.91
N SER A 99 0.48 -1.57 11.76
CA SER A 99 0.65 -2.29 10.50
C SER A 99 -0.26 -1.74 9.41
N PHE A 100 -1.56 -1.60 9.69
CA PHE A 100 -2.52 -1.09 8.70
C PHE A 100 -2.41 0.43 8.48
N VAL A 101 -2.13 1.22 9.54
CA VAL A 101 -1.94 2.68 9.39
C VAL A 101 -0.65 3.03 8.64
N THR A 102 0.37 2.18 8.74
CA THR A 102 1.61 2.33 7.97
C THR A 102 1.51 1.76 6.55
N ASN A 103 0.33 1.25 6.15
CA ASN A 103 0.09 0.56 4.88
C ASN A 103 1.03 -0.64 4.66
N THR A 104 1.42 -1.30 5.75
CA THR A 104 2.27 -2.50 5.72
C THR A 104 1.42 -3.76 5.70
N SER A 105 0.38 -3.81 6.52
CA SER A 105 -0.54 -4.96 6.58
C SER A 105 0.13 -6.30 6.96
N TRP A 106 1.24 -6.22 7.69
CA TRP A 106 1.81 -7.33 8.46
C TRP A 106 0.75 -7.98 9.36
N GLN A 107 0.69 -9.32 9.34
CA GLN A 107 -0.23 -10.12 10.14
C GLN A 107 0.56 -11.15 10.96
N SER A 108 0.49 -11.03 12.28
CA SER A 108 0.93 -12.04 13.24
C SER A 108 -0.25 -12.82 13.83
N TYR A 109 -1.33 -12.95 13.06
CA TYR A 109 -2.57 -13.58 13.46
C TYR A 109 -3.26 -14.27 12.28
N ALA A 110 -4.05 -15.30 12.57
CA ALA A 110 -4.97 -15.89 11.61
C ALA A 110 -6.29 -15.09 11.62
N GLY A 111 -6.66 -14.51 10.47
CA GLY A 111 -7.82 -13.64 10.34
C GLY A 111 -9.12 -14.30 10.80
N GLU A 112 -9.35 -15.52 10.33
CA GLU A 112 -10.53 -16.34 10.63
C GLU A 112 -10.73 -16.66 12.11
N ALA A 113 -9.66 -16.72 12.89
CA ALA A 113 -9.74 -17.04 14.32
C ALA A 113 -9.76 -15.78 15.22
N THR A 114 -9.27 -14.66 14.70
CA THR A 114 -8.92 -13.49 15.52
C THR A 114 -9.89 -12.33 15.33
N LEU A 115 -10.38 -12.10 14.10
CA LEU A 115 -11.03 -10.87 13.70
C LEU A 115 -12.44 -11.13 13.14
N GLY A 116 -13.44 -10.44 13.70
CA GLY A 116 -14.80 -10.45 13.14
C GLY A 116 -14.96 -9.51 11.95
N HIS A 117 -16.06 -9.64 11.20
CA HIS A 117 -16.30 -8.87 9.96
C HIS A 117 -16.35 -7.35 10.19
N VAL A 118 -16.81 -6.89 11.36
CA VAL A 118 -16.75 -5.47 11.74
C VAL A 118 -15.30 -5.01 11.89
N GLY A 119 -14.46 -5.80 12.56
CA GLY A 119 -13.03 -5.51 12.68
C GLY A 119 -12.33 -5.47 11.32
N LEU A 120 -12.70 -6.38 10.42
CA LEU A 120 -12.17 -6.45 9.05
C LEU A 120 -12.54 -5.22 8.24
N VAL A 121 -13.82 -4.92 8.08
CA VAL A 121 -14.27 -3.86 7.16
C VAL A 121 -14.18 -2.47 7.79
N ALA A 122 -14.69 -2.30 9.00
CA ALA A 122 -14.74 -0.99 9.65
C ALA A 122 -13.46 -0.62 10.40
N GLY A 123 -12.64 -1.61 10.77
CA GLY A 123 -11.30 -1.40 11.32
C GLY A 123 -10.26 -1.35 10.22
N LEU A 124 -9.88 -2.52 9.72
CA LEU A 124 -8.77 -2.66 8.76
C LEU A 124 -9.08 -1.97 7.43
N GLY A 125 -10.31 -2.06 6.92
CA GLY A 125 -10.68 -1.53 5.60
C GLY A 125 -10.66 -0.01 5.53
N VAL A 126 -11.07 0.64 6.62
CA VAL A 126 -10.92 2.10 6.77
C VAL A 126 -9.44 2.49 6.72
N GLN A 127 -8.57 1.73 7.40
CA GLN A 127 -7.14 2.03 7.43
C GLN A 127 -6.43 1.74 6.12
N ALA A 128 -6.79 0.67 5.42
CA ALA A 128 -6.27 0.37 4.09
C ALA A 128 -6.47 1.55 3.11
N PHE A 129 -7.70 2.10 3.05
CA PHE A 129 -7.94 3.30 2.25
C PHE A 129 -7.20 4.54 2.76
N ALA A 130 -7.25 4.79 4.07
CA ALA A 130 -6.66 5.99 4.67
C ALA A 130 -5.14 6.03 4.52
N SER A 131 -4.45 4.91 4.76
CA SER A 131 -2.99 4.82 4.73
C SER A 131 -2.43 4.88 3.31
N CYS A 132 -3.13 4.31 2.33
CA CYS A 132 -2.84 4.50 0.90
C CYS A 132 -3.03 5.96 0.49
N ALA A 133 -4.17 6.57 0.84
CA ALA A 133 -4.44 7.98 0.55
C ALA A 133 -3.38 8.91 1.17
N VAL A 134 -2.90 8.63 2.39
CA VAL A 134 -1.76 9.33 2.99
C VAL A 134 -0.51 9.24 2.12
N GLY A 135 -0.18 8.06 1.58
CA GLY A 135 0.93 7.88 0.65
C GLY A 135 0.76 8.71 -0.62
N MET A 136 -0.44 8.70 -1.21
CA MET A 136 -0.77 9.51 -2.39
C MET A 136 -0.67 11.01 -2.09
N CYS A 137 -1.10 11.46 -0.91
CA CYS A 137 -0.98 12.84 -0.44
C CYS A 137 0.48 13.30 -0.38
N VAL A 138 1.41 12.43 0.05
CA VAL A 138 2.85 12.75 0.07
C VAL A 138 3.41 12.79 -1.34
N GLY A 139 3.03 11.83 -2.18
CA GLY A 139 3.43 11.79 -3.58
C GLY A 139 2.99 13.05 -4.34
N VAL A 140 1.74 13.49 -4.19
CA VAL A 140 1.23 14.69 -4.87
C VAL A 140 1.85 15.97 -4.32
N ALA A 141 2.12 16.04 -3.01
CA ALA A 141 2.82 17.17 -2.40
C ALA A 141 4.25 17.30 -2.97
N LEU A 142 4.96 16.18 -3.15
CA LEU A 142 6.27 16.16 -3.82
C LEU A 142 6.17 16.62 -5.27
N VAL A 143 5.21 16.09 -6.03
CA VAL A 143 4.97 16.48 -7.44
C VAL A 143 4.72 17.98 -7.55
N ARG A 144 3.88 18.56 -6.67
CA ARG A 144 3.63 20.01 -6.62
C ARG A 144 4.88 20.79 -6.26
N GLY A 145 5.68 20.31 -5.30
CA GLY A 145 6.94 20.95 -4.92
C GLY A 145 7.98 20.95 -6.05
N LEU A 146 7.95 19.95 -6.94
CA LEU A 146 8.81 19.89 -8.12
C LEU A 146 8.28 20.72 -9.31
N ALA A 147 6.97 20.82 -9.44
CA ALA A 147 6.31 21.52 -10.56
C ALA A 147 6.17 23.04 -10.34
N GLN A 148 6.16 23.48 -9.09
CA GLN A 148 6.01 24.90 -8.73
C GLN A 148 7.36 25.51 -8.34
N TYR A 149 7.47 26.82 -8.55
CA TYR A 149 8.65 27.60 -8.21
C TYR A 149 8.25 28.86 -7.47
N GLN A 150 9.09 29.25 -6.51
CA GLN A 150 8.87 30.43 -5.65
C GLN A 150 7.51 30.44 -4.92
N ASN A 151 6.94 29.27 -4.65
CA ASN A 151 5.71 29.12 -3.89
C ASN A 151 5.89 27.99 -2.87
N GLU A 152 5.92 28.33 -1.58
CA GLU A 152 6.15 27.33 -0.52
C GLU A 152 4.90 26.50 -0.16
N GLN A 153 3.79 26.71 -0.88
CA GLN A 153 2.52 26.03 -0.63
C GLN A 153 2.41 24.73 -1.43
N LEU A 154 2.09 23.63 -0.76
CA LEU A 154 2.01 22.28 -1.35
C LEU A 154 0.58 21.78 -1.58
N GLY A 155 -0.44 22.65 -1.41
CA GLY A 155 -1.84 22.26 -1.42
C GLY A 155 -2.42 22.09 -0.01
N ASN A 156 -3.40 21.20 0.14
CA ASN A 156 -4.10 20.98 1.40
C ASN A 156 -4.26 19.48 1.65
N PHE A 157 -3.64 19.00 2.74
CA PHE A 157 -3.64 17.58 3.09
C PHE A 157 -5.05 16.98 3.16
N TRP A 158 -6.01 17.70 3.75
CA TRP A 158 -7.38 17.20 3.91
C TRP A 158 -8.12 17.13 2.58
N THR A 159 -7.89 18.11 1.70
CA THR A 159 -8.45 18.10 0.35
C THR A 159 -7.92 16.92 -0.45
N ASP A 160 -6.60 16.73 -0.42
CA ASP A 160 -5.94 15.62 -1.12
C ASP A 160 -6.36 14.27 -0.57
N LEU A 161 -6.47 14.12 0.76
CA LEU A 161 -6.90 12.90 1.42
C LEU A 161 -8.31 12.50 0.98
N VAL A 162 -9.26 13.43 1.09
CA VAL A 162 -10.66 13.19 0.74
C VAL A 162 -10.80 12.86 -0.74
N ARG A 163 -10.10 13.58 -1.63
CA ARG A 163 -10.15 13.32 -3.07
C ARG A 163 -9.54 11.99 -3.44
N SER A 164 -8.41 11.62 -2.81
CA SER A 164 -7.78 10.32 -3.01
C SER A 164 -8.75 9.19 -2.66
N ILE A 165 -9.42 9.28 -1.51
CA ILE A 165 -10.39 8.26 -1.08
C ILE A 165 -11.62 8.26 -1.98
N VAL A 166 -12.32 9.41 -2.11
CA VAL A 166 -13.63 9.49 -2.74
C VAL A 166 -13.58 9.33 -4.25
N ARG A 167 -12.56 9.91 -4.91
CA ARG A 167 -12.50 9.97 -6.38
C ARG A 167 -11.57 8.92 -6.99
N ILE A 168 -10.57 8.45 -6.26
CA ILE A 168 -9.53 7.56 -6.81
C ILE A 168 -9.62 6.15 -6.25
N LEU A 169 -9.74 5.97 -4.93
CA LEU A 169 -9.69 4.63 -4.33
C LEU A 169 -11.06 3.94 -4.31
N LEU A 170 -12.10 4.63 -3.82
CA LEU A 170 -13.41 4.05 -3.61
C LEU A 170 -14.09 3.58 -4.91
N PRO A 171 -14.14 4.37 -6.01
CA PRO A 171 -14.85 3.95 -7.22
C PRO A 171 -14.29 2.68 -7.89
N PRO A 172 -12.97 2.57 -8.16
CA PRO A 172 -12.43 1.34 -8.75
C PRO A 172 -12.47 0.17 -7.77
N SER A 173 -12.40 0.39 -6.46
CA SER A 173 -12.57 -0.71 -5.49
C SER A 173 -13.98 -1.31 -5.54
N ILE A 174 -15.02 -0.50 -5.74
CA ILE A 174 -16.37 -1.04 -5.96
C ILE A 174 -16.41 -1.87 -7.25
N ILE A 175 -15.78 -1.40 -8.33
CA ILE A 175 -15.74 -2.12 -9.60
C ILE A 175 -15.00 -3.46 -9.45
N VAL A 176 -13.82 -3.46 -8.84
CA VAL A 176 -13.01 -4.67 -8.62
C VAL A 176 -13.75 -5.65 -7.70
N THR A 177 -14.41 -5.17 -6.64
CA THR A 177 -15.28 -6.00 -5.78
C THR A 177 -16.34 -6.74 -6.61
N LEU A 178 -17.05 -6.03 -7.50
CA LEU A 178 -18.08 -6.63 -8.33
C LEU A 178 -17.52 -7.65 -9.33
N VAL A 179 -16.34 -7.38 -9.89
CA VAL A 179 -15.64 -8.32 -10.79
C VAL A 179 -15.22 -9.57 -10.03
N LEU A 180 -14.58 -9.44 -8.87
CA LEU A 180 -14.16 -10.57 -8.03
C LEU A 180 -15.36 -11.42 -7.59
N LEU A 181 -16.46 -10.76 -7.17
CA LEU A 181 -17.71 -11.45 -6.84
C LEU A 181 -18.26 -12.25 -8.03
N ALA A 182 -18.28 -11.66 -9.23
CA ALA A 182 -18.73 -12.33 -10.44
C ALA A 182 -17.83 -13.51 -10.85
N LEU A 183 -16.56 -13.47 -10.46
CA LEU A 183 -15.57 -14.52 -10.71
C LEU A 183 -15.49 -15.57 -9.58
N GLY A 184 -16.34 -15.48 -8.56
CA GLY A 184 -16.51 -16.52 -7.54
C GLY A 184 -15.82 -16.25 -6.19
N VAL A 185 -15.30 -15.05 -5.95
CA VAL A 185 -14.79 -14.65 -4.64
C VAL A 185 -15.96 -14.51 -3.67
N VAL A 186 -15.83 -15.04 -2.44
CA VAL A 186 -16.91 -15.08 -1.45
C VAL A 186 -17.25 -13.66 -0.98
N ASN A 187 -18.52 -13.33 -0.80
CA ASN A 187 -18.91 -12.04 -0.21
C ASN A 187 -20.25 -12.14 0.50
N ASN A 188 -20.24 -12.27 1.83
CA ASN A 188 -21.43 -12.37 2.67
C ASN A 188 -21.15 -11.85 4.09
N PHE A 189 -22.17 -11.84 4.96
CA PHE A 189 -22.04 -11.41 6.35
C PHE A 189 -22.42 -12.51 7.34
N HIS A 190 -22.39 -13.78 6.94
CA HIS A 190 -22.65 -14.87 7.88
C HIS A 190 -21.36 -15.33 8.57
N GLY A 191 -21.50 -15.88 9.78
CA GLY A 191 -20.42 -16.58 10.47
C GLY A 191 -20.08 -17.92 9.82
N GLY A 192 -19.15 -18.67 10.42
CA GLY A 192 -18.79 -20.01 9.95
C GLY A 192 -19.99 -20.96 9.89
N GLN A 193 -20.09 -21.74 8.82
CA GLN A 193 -21.14 -22.74 8.61
C GLN A 193 -20.59 -24.15 8.75
N GLU A 194 -21.15 -24.95 9.65
CA GLU A 194 -20.81 -26.36 9.76
C GLU A 194 -21.37 -27.17 8.59
N VAL A 195 -20.51 -27.93 7.92
CA VAL A 195 -20.86 -28.80 6.81
C VAL A 195 -20.37 -30.22 7.09
N SER A 196 -21.28 -31.19 6.97
CA SER A 196 -20.92 -32.60 7.02
C SER A 196 -20.23 -33.01 5.71
N THR A 197 -19.04 -33.56 5.82
CA THR A 197 -18.22 -33.97 4.68
C THR A 197 -18.67 -35.32 4.15
N LEU A 198 -18.35 -35.60 2.88
CA LEU A 198 -18.64 -36.90 2.26
C LEU A 198 -17.93 -38.07 2.96
N ALA A 199 -16.84 -37.79 3.69
CA ALA A 199 -16.11 -38.77 4.49
C ALA A 199 -16.71 -38.98 5.90
N GLY A 200 -17.84 -38.34 6.22
CA GLY A 200 -18.52 -38.46 7.51
C GLY A 200 -17.95 -37.59 8.64
N GLY A 201 -17.07 -36.64 8.33
CA GLY A 201 -16.60 -35.63 9.29
C GLY A 201 -17.43 -34.34 9.25
N ASN A 202 -17.11 -33.39 10.11
CA ASN A 202 -17.64 -32.02 10.04
C ASN A 202 -16.50 -31.04 9.74
N GLN A 203 -16.81 -29.99 8.97
CA GLN A 203 -15.89 -28.88 8.70
C GLN A 203 -16.65 -27.56 8.80
N THR A 204 -16.02 -26.54 9.37
CA THR A 204 -16.55 -25.18 9.36
C THR A 204 -16.12 -24.47 8.08
N ILE A 205 -17.07 -24.08 7.23
CA ILE A 205 -16.85 -23.23 6.07
C ILE A 205 -16.95 -21.78 6.50
N LEU A 206 -15.86 -21.03 6.34
CA LEU A 206 -15.78 -19.63 6.69
C LEU A 206 -16.58 -18.76 5.71
N GLY A 207 -17.26 -17.75 6.23
CA GLY A 207 -17.92 -16.70 5.44
C GLY A 207 -17.20 -15.37 5.60
N GLY A 208 -17.77 -14.32 5.01
CA GLY A 208 -17.32 -12.95 5.21
C GLY A 208 -17.32 -12.10 3.95
N PRO A 209 -17.13 -10.78 4.11
CA PRO A 209 -17.13 -9.82 3.01
C PRO A 209 -15.79 -9.86 2.25
N VAL A 210 -15.40 -11.04 1.78
CA VAL A 210 -14.05 -11.32 1.26
C VAL A 210 -13.80 -10.60 -0.06
N ALA A 211 -14.74 -10.59 -1.01
CA ALA A 211 -14.56 -9.85 -2.27
C ALA A 211 -14.43 -8.33 -2.05
N THR A 212 -15.20 -7.80 -1.09
CA THR A 212 -15.08 -6.40 -0.68
C THR A 212 -13.71 -6.15 -0.05
N TRP A 213 -13.27 -7.02 0.85
CA TRP A 213 -11.96 -6.91 1.50
C TRP A 213 -10.81 -6.98 0.50
N GLU A 214 -10.82 -8.01 -0.36
CA GLU A 214 -9.78 -8.29 -1.36
C GLU A 214 -9.59 -7.11 -2.31
N SER A 215 -10.70 -6.51 -2.73
CA SER A 215 -10.62 -5.32 -3.56
C SER A 215 -10.01 -4.13 -2.82
N ILE A 216 -10.37 -3.90 -1.56
CA ILE A 216 -9.85 -2.76 -0.78
C ILE A 216 -8.35 -2.94 -0.61
N LYS A 217 -7.96 -4.09 -0.04
CA LYS A 217 -6.59 -4.58 0.13
C LYS A 217 -5.72 -4.26 -1.10
N LEU A 218 -6.08 -4.84 -2.25
CA LEU A 218 -5.24 -4.75 -3.43
C LEU A 218 -5.22 -3.36 -4.05
N MET A 219 -6.36 -2.65 -4.09
CA MET A 219 -6.41 -1.29 -4.64
C MET A 219 -5.66 -0.28 -3.76
N SER A 220 -5.59 -0.49 -2.44
CA SER A 220 -4.80 0.37 -1.56
C SER A 220 -3.32 -0.02 -1.50
N GLY A 221 -2.93 -1.16 -2.09
CA GLY A 221 -1.62 -1.76 -1.86
C GLY A 221 -1.44 -2.20 -0.39
N ASP A 222 -2.55 -2.45 0.30
CA ASP A 222 -2.60 -3.09 1.61
C ASP A 222 -2.54 -4.60 1.34
N GLY A 223 -1.59 -5.31 1.94
CA GLY A 223 -1.33 -6.72 1.64
C GLY A 223 -2.11 -7.70 2.51
N GLY A 224 -2.94 -7.24 3.45
CA GLY A 224 -3.51 -8.07 4.51
C GLY A 224 -4.62 -9.00 4.02
N GLY A 225 -4.55 -10.27 4.38
CA GLY A 225 -5.55 -11.29 4.02
C GLY A 225 -6.77 -11.27 4.94
N ALA A 226 -7.92 -11.67 4.42
CA ALA A 226 -9.08 -11.97 5.28
C ALA A 226 -8.81 -13.25 6.10
N PHE A 227 -8.07 -14.18 5.50
CA PHE A 227 -7.65 -15.44 6.08
C PHE A 227 -6.13 -15.48 6.25
N ASN A 228 -5.64 -16.40 7.09
CA ASN A 228 -4.21 -16.57 7.38
C ASN A 228 -3.36 -16.80 6.12
N VAL A 229 -3.89 -17.54 5.14
CA VAL A 229 -3.20 -17.84 3.88
C VAL A 229 -3.49 -16.84 2.75
N ASN A 230 -4.19 -15.74 3.07
CA ASN A 230 -4.29 -14.55 2.22
C ASN A 230 -4.78 -14.87 0.78
N SER A 231 -4.22 -14.27 -0.26
CA SER A 231 -4.58 -14.50 -1.67
C SER A 231 -4.24 -15.91 -2.18
N ALA A 232 -3.71 -16.82 -1.36
CA ALA A 232 -3.66 -18.25 -1.68
C ALA A 232 -4.93 -19.00 -1.23
N HIS A 233 -5.80 -18.36 -0.44
CA HIS A 233 -7.06 -18.94 0.01
C HIS A 233 -8.06 -19.00 -1.15
N PRO A 234 -8.73 -20.14 -1.42
CA PRO A 234 -9.70 -20.26 -2.51
C PRO A 234 -10.89 -19.29 -2.43
N PHE A 235 -11.23 -18.79 -1.24
CA PHE A 235 -12.28 -17.77 -1.08
C PHE A 235 -11.81 -16.34 -1.34
N GLU A 236 -10.51 -16.07 -1.27
CA GLU A 236 -9.91 -14.79 -1.67
C GLU A 236 -9.60 -14.80 -3.16
N ASN A 237 -9.00 -15.88 -3.68
CA ASN A 237 -8.53 -15.99 -5.06
C ASN A 237 -8.82 -17.40 -5.66
N PRO A 238 -10.04 -17.66 -6.17
CA PRO A 238 -10.46 -18.99 -6.59
C PRO A 238 -9.85 -19.48 -7.91
N THR A 239 -9.40 -18.57 -8.79
CA THR A 239 -9.04 -18.92 -10.17
C THR A 239 -7.79 -18.18 -10.68
N PRO A 240 -7.11 -18.68 -11.72
CA PRO A 240 -6.06 -17.91 -12.39
C PRO A 240 -6.56 -16.56 -12.95
N LEU A 241 -7.85 -16.44 -13.27
CA LEU A 241 -8.43 -15.20 -13.78
C LEU A 241 -8.60 -14.16 -12.66
N THR A 242 -9.10 -14.55 -11.47
CA THR A 242 -9.14 -13.67 -10.29
C THR A 242 -7.73 -13.22 -9.93
N ASN A 243 -6.76 -14.13 -9.94
CA ASN A 243 -5.36 -13.78 -9.71
C ASN A 243 -4.83 -12.72 -10.69
N ALA A 244 -5.22 -12.77 -11.98
CA ALA A 244 -4.84 -11.74 -12.94
C ALA A 244 -5.49 -10.37 -12.62
N VAL A 245 -6.76 -10.37 -12.19
CA VAL A 245 -7.47 -9.15 -11.77
C VAL A 245 -6.82 -8.55 -10.52
N GLU A 246 -6.46 -9.39 -9.55
CA GLU A 246 -5.82 -8.98 -8.30
C GLU A 246 -4.45 -8.32 -8.53
N ILE A 247 -3.61 -8.92 -9.38
CA ILE A 247 -2.32 -8.33 -9.74
C ILE A 247 -2.50 -6.99 -10.47
N VAL A 248 -3.51 -6.87 -11.35
CA VAL A 248 -3.82 -5.58 -12.00
C VAL A 248 -4.26 -4.55 -10.97
N ALA A 249 -5.14 -4.90 -10.02
CA ALA A 249 -5.60 -4.00 -8.96
C ALA A 249 -4.43 -3.48 -8.11
N MET A 250 -3.49 -4.36 -7.74
CA MET A 250 -2.30 -4.01 -6.99
C MET A 250 -1.34 -3.05 -7.72
N LEU A 251 -1.21 -3.19 -9.04
CA LEU A 251 -0.22 -2.43 -9.83
C LEU A 251 -0.78 -1.14 -10.47
N VAL A 252 -2.09 -1.03 -10.69
CA VAL A 252 -2.65 0.02 -11.56
C VAL A 252 -2.46 1.43 -10.99
N ILE A 253 -2.62 1.63 -9.68
CA ILE A 253 -2.43 2.93 -9.02
C ILE A 253 -0.95 3.35 -8.98
N PRO A 254 0.00 2.53 -8.47
CA PRO A 254 1.40 2.96 -8.42
C PRO A 254 1.96 3.24 -9.83
N VAL A 255 1.61 2.43 -10.83
CA VAL A 255 2.03 2.68 -12.22
C VAL A 255 1.31 3.91 -12.80
N GLY A 256 0.03 4.10 -12.50
CA GLY A 256 -0.71 5.30 -12.87
C GLY A 256 -0.12 6.58 -12.26
N PHE A 257 0.47 6.49 -11.06
CA PHE A 257 1.08 7.64 -10.38
C PHE A 257 2.34 8.15 -11.11
N LEU A 258 3.07 7.28 -11.81
CA LEU A 258 4.18 7.68 -12.67
C LEU A 258 3.70 8.55 -13.84
N ARG A 259 2.52 8.23 -14.40
CA ARG A 259 1.84 9.06 -15.39
C ARG A 259 1.32 10.37 -14.78
N THR A 260 0.73 10.32 -13.58
CA THR A 260 0.29 11.51 -12.83
C THR A 260 1.42 12.51 -12.65
N PHE A 261 2.61 12.03 -12.26
CA PHE A 261 3.80 12.88 -12.11
C PHE A 261 4.14 13.62 -13.41
N GLY A 262 4.30 12.91 -14.54
CA GLY A 262 4.63 13.55 -15.82
C GLY A 262 3.54 14.53 -16.29
N ALA A 263 2.27 14.21 -16.05
CA ALA A 263 1.15 15.10 -16.39
C ALA A 263 1.12 16.38 -15.55
N MET A 264 1.38 16.29 -14.24
CA MET A 264 1.35 17.43 -13.32
C MET A 264 2.59 18.31 -13.40
N VAL A 265 3.75 17.74 -13.71
CA VAL A 265 5.00 18.51 -13.98
C VAL A 265 4.95 19.19 -15.35
N GLY A 266 4.08 18.74 -16.26
CA GLY A 266 3.92 19.30 -17.60
C GLY A 266 4.89 18.71 -18.64
N ASP A 267 5.71 17.73 -18.25
CA ASP A 267 6.62 17.01 -19.15
C ASP A 267 6.36 15.50 -19.05
N ARG A 268 5.70 14.96 -20.08
CA ARG A 268 5.36 13.54 -20.17
C ARG A 268 6.58 12.64 -20.34
N GLU A 269 7.69 13.16 -20.87
CA GLU A 269 8.91 12.37 -21.05
C GLU A 269 9.52 11.99 -19.70
N GLN A 270 9.39 12.85 -18.68
CA GLN A 270 9.82 12.53 -17.30
C GLN A 270 9.01 11.38 -16.71
N GLY A 271 7.69 11.38 -16.92
CA GLY A 271 6.82 10.28 -16.49
C GLY A 271 7.20 8.95 -17.16
N TRP A 272 7.50 8.98 -18.46
CA TRP A 272 7.98 7.81 -19.20
C TRP A 272 9.36 7.34 -18.75
N ALA A 273 10.26 8.26 -18.38
CA ALA A 273 11.58 7.90 -17.87
C ALA A 273 11.48 7.15 -16.54
N LEU A 274 10.65 7.63 -15.60
CA LEU A 274 10.38 6.93 -14.35
C LEU A 274 9.67 5.58 -14.58
N PHE A 275 8.68 5.55 -15.47
CA PHE A 275 8.00 4.31 -15.86
C PHE A 275 9.00 3.29 -16.40
N THR A 276 9.90 3.71 -17.29
CA THR A 276 10.89 2.81 -17.90
C THR A 276 11.88 2.30 -16.85
N ALA A 277 12.37 3.17 -15.96
CA ALA A 277 13.26 2.75 -14.87
C ALA A 277 12.58 1.74 -13.94
N ALA A 278 11.34 2.01 -13.53
CA ALA A 278 10.57 1.10 -12.67
C ALA A 278 10.27 -0.24 -13.37
N ALA A 279 9.94 -0.22 -14.67
CA ALA A 279 9.70 -1.43 -15.45
C ALA A 279 10.96 -2.29 -15.59
N VAL A 280 12.13 -1.68 -15.82
CA VAL A 280 13.41 -2.39 -15.86
C VAL A 280 13.71 -3.02 -14.51
N LEU A 281 13.58 -2.27 -13.40
CA LEU A 281 13.77 -2.80 -12.05
C LEU A 281 12.82 -3.95 -11.72
N PHE A 282 11.55 -3.84 -12.12
CA PHE A 282 10.55 -4.90 -11.94
C PHE A 282 10.94 -6.19 -12.69
N VAL A 283 11.37 -6.07 -13.95
CA VAL A 283 11.83 -7.24 -14.74
C VAL A 283 13.08 -7.85 -14.10
N VAL A 284 14.07 -7.04 -13.72
CA VAL A 284 15.30 -7.51 -13.07
C VAL A 284 14.97 -8.25 -11.77
N ALA A 285 14.14 -7.68 -10.91
CA ALA A 285 13.73 -8.29 -9.66
C ALA A 285 12.94 -9.60 -9.88
N THR A 286 12.02 -9.61 -10.84
CA THR A 286 11.23 -10.81 -11.19
C THR A 286 12.13 -11.94 -11.66
N VAL A 287 13.08 -11.65 -12.56
CA VAL A 287 14.05 -12.64 -13.05
C VAL A 287 14.94 -13.14 -11.90
N ALA A 288 15.41 -12.25 -11.03
CA ALA A 288 16.21 -12.63 -9.87
C ALA A 288 15.46 -13.59 -8.94
N ILE A 289 14.17 -13.33 -8.66
CA ILE A 289 13.33 -14.21 -7.84
C ILE A 289 13.12 -15.57 -8.51
N VAL A 290 12.85 -15.61 -9.82
CA VAL A 290 12.61 -16.86 -10.56
C VAL A 290 13.86 -17.74 -10.61
N VAL A 291 15.05 -17.14 -10.67
CA VAL A 291 16.33 -17.87 -10.72
C VAL A 291 16.81 -18.27 -9.32
N ALA A 292 16.36 -17.58 -8.26
CA ALA A 292 16.76 -17.90 -6.89
C ALA A 292 16.19 -19.26 -6.44
N THR A 293 17.07 -20.20 -6.10
CA THR A 293 16.71 -21.53 -5.54
C THR A 293 17.03 -21.58 -4.05
N ALA A 294 16.52 -20.62 -3.27
CA ALA A 294 16.83 -20.53 -1.85
C ALA A 294 15.82 -21.28 -0.99
N VAL A 295 16.34 -22.07 -0.05
CA VAL A 295 15.59 -22.54 1.13
C VAL A 295 15.84 -21.52 2.24
N SER A 296 14.78 -21.00 2.85
CA SER A 296 14.88 -20.06 3.97
C SER A 296 15.11 -20.82 5.28
N HIS A 297 16.11 -20.41 6.07
CA HIS A 297 16.28 -20.89 7.44
C HIS A 297 16.55 -19.73 8.40
N GLY A 298 15.84 -19.71 9.53
CA GLY A 298 16.17 -18.98 10.77
C GLY A 298 16.50 -17.49 10.59
N LEU A 299 17.76 -17.16 10.31
CA LEU A 299 18.19 -15.77 10.07
C LEU A 299 17.48 -15.16 8.86
N SER A 300 17.31 -15.93 7.78
CA SER A 300 16.63 -15.47 6.56
C SER A 300 15.18 -15.07 6.84
N GLU A 301 14.50 -15.77 7.76
CA GLU A 301 13.13 -15.46 8.17
C GLU A 301 13.03 -14.20 9.03
N VAL A 302 13.92 -14.06 10.02
CA VAL A 302 13.97 -12.85 10.87
C VAL A 302 14.32 -11.62 10.02
N LEU A 303 15.32 -11.75 9.14
CA LEU A 303 15.73 -10.69 8.23
C LEU A 303 14.56 -10.30 7.30
N SER A 304 13.90 -11.28 6.69
CA SER A 304 12.72 -11.04 5.84
C SER A 304 11.61 -10.29 6.59
N ALA A 305 11.30 -10.70 7.83
CA ALA A 305 10.27 -10.04 8.64
C ALA A 305 10.59 -8.56 8.94
N PHE A 306 11.82 -8.25 9.34
CA PHE A 306 12.24 -6.87 9.62
C PHE A 306 12.39 -6.03 8.35
N THR A 307 12.94 -6.59 7.26
CA THR A 307 13.04 -5.90 5.97
C THR A 307 11.66 -5.58 5.42
N SER A 308 10.74 -6.55 5.42
CA SER A 308 9.36 -6.36 4.99
C SER A 308 8.63 -5.30 5.82
N SER A 309 8.81 -5.35 7.15
CA SER A 309 8.21 -4.36 8.07
C SER A 309 8.79 -2.95 7.87
N ALA A 310 10.10 -2.81 7.74
CA ALA A 310 10.76 -1.51 7.55
C ALA A 310 10.50 -0.93 6.14
N ALA A 311 10.31 -1.77 5.13
CA ALA A 311 9.91 -1.35 3.79
C ALA A 311 8.39 -1.15 3.63
N ASN A 312 7.61 -1.38 4.69
CA ASN A 312 6.15 -1.37 4.69
C ASN A 312 5.53 -2.27 3.58
N ASN A 313 6.09 -3.48 3.38
CA ASN A 313 5.61 -4.42 2.36
C ASN A 313 4.52 -5.38 2.89
N GLY A 314 4.73 -5.98 4.07
CA GLY A 314 3.77 -6.90 4.69
C GLY A 314 3.99 -8.38 4.41
N SER A 315 4.73 -8.75 3.37
CA SER A 315 5.04 -10.15 3.07
C SER A 315 5.86 -10.80 4.19
N ALA A 316 5.63 -12.08 4.42
CA ALA A 316 6.37 -12.89 5.38
C ALA A 316 6.60 -14.29 4.81
N PHE A 317 7.67 -14.98 5.24
CA PHE A 317 7.80 -16.42 4.98
C PHE A 317 6.79 -17.26 5.78
N ALA A 318 6.12 -16.66 6.78
CA ALA A 318 5.08 -17.29 7.60
C ALA A 318 5.51 -18.51 8.45
N GLU A 319 6.80 -18.82 8.51
CA GLU A 319 7.34 -19.90 9.36
C GLU A 319 7.65 -19.45 10.80
N ILE A 320 8.01 -18.17 11.00
CA ILE A 320 8.24 -17.63 12.34
C ILE A 320 6.93 -17.40 13.08
N SER A 321 6.87 -17.84 14.34
CA SER A 321 5.80 -17.45 15.27
C SER A 321 6.04 -16.02 15.77
N ALA A 322 5.57 -15.04 14.98
CA ALA A 322 5.73 -13.62 15.28
C ALA A 322 4.69 -13.08 16.28
N ASN A 323 3.75 -13.90 16.76
CA ASN A 323 2.74 -13.48 17.73
C ASN A 323 3.27 -13.51 19.18
N THR A 324 4.37 -12.79 19.41
CA THR A 324 4.92 -12.57 20.75
C THR A 324 4.98 -11.08 21.05
N THR A 325 4.96 -10.68 22.32
CA THR A 325 5.08 -9.27 22.70
C THR A 325 6.32 -8.63 22.11
N TRP A 326 7.44 -9.36 22.05
CA TRP A 326 8.69 -8.88 21.47
C TRP A 326 8.55 -8.56 19.98
N TYR A 327 8.15 -9.53 19.16
CA TYR A 327 8.00 -9.33 17.72
C TYR A 327 6.93 -8.29 17.39
N ASN A 328 5.77 -8.37 18.03
CA ASN A 328 4.70 -7.39 17.84
C ASN A 328 5.18 -5.97 18.13
N THR A 329 5.98 -5.76 19.18
CA THR A 329 6.51 -4.43 19.50
C THR A 329 7.63 -4.00 18.55
N ALA A 330 8.61 -4.87 18.30
CA ALA A 330 9.78 -4.55 17.48
C ALA A 330 9.42 -4.27 16.01
N LEU A 331 8.57 -5.12 15.42
CA LEU A 331 8.11 -4.93 14.03
C LEU A 331 7.22 -3.68 13.92
N ALA A 332 6.42 -3.36 14.94
CA ALA A 332 5.64 -2.12 14.96
C ALA A 332 6.54 -0.88 14.88
N PHE A 333 7.62 -0.83 15.66
CA PHE A 333 8.59 0.26 15.56
C PHE A 333 9.29 0.31 14.20
N ALA A 334 9.68 -0.85 13.64
CA ALA A 334 10.26 -0.92 12.31
C ALA A 334 9.31 -0.31 11.25
N MET A 335 8.02 -0.64 11.30
CA MET A 335 6.99 -0.10 10.40
C MET A 335 6.82 1.42 10.55
N VAL A 336 6.75 1.94 11.78
CA VAL A 336 6.61 3.38 12.04
C VAL A 336 7.82 4.16 11.52
N ILE A 337 9.02 3.68 11.82
CA ILE A 337 10.29 4.29 11.39
C ILE A 337 10.37 4.27 9.87
N GLY A 338 10.11 3.11 9.26
CA GLY A 338 10.12 2.90 7.81
C GLY A 338 9.12 3.76 7.05
N ARG A 339 7.96 4.08 7.67
CA ARG A 339 6.92 4.88 7.03
C ARG A 339 7.13 6.38 7.21
N PHE A 340 7.22 6.84 8.46
CA PHE A 340 7.06 8.25 8.76
C PHE A 340 8.34 9.06 8.65
N ILE A 341 9.53 8.46 8.87
CA ILE A 341 10.79 9.19 8.65
C ILE A 341 10.96 9.54 7.15
N PRO A 342 10.82 8.59 6.20
CA PRO A 342 10.87 8.92 4.78
C PRO A 342 9.80 9.92 4.36
N ILE A 343 8.56 9.81 4.86
CA ILE A 343 7.50 10.79 4.57
C ILE A 343 7.90 12.20 5.00
N ILE A 344 8.41 12.37 6.22
CA ILE A 344 8.84 13.69 6.71
C ILE A 344 9.97 14.25 5.85
N ALA A 345 10.96 13.41 5.49
CA ALA A 345 12.05 13.81 4.61
C ALA A 345 11.55 14.22 3.22
N VAL A 346 10.63 13.46 2.62
CA VAL A 346 10.05 13.77 1.31
C VAL A 346 9.25 15.06 1.34
N LEU A 347 8.46 15.32 2.37
CA LEU A 347 7.72 16.58 2.50
C LEU A 347 8.66 17.77 2.71
N ALA A 348 9.73 17.60 3.48
CA ALA A 348 10.75 18.64 3.62
C ALA A 348 11.42 18.95 2.27
N ILE A 349 11.80 17.91 1.52
CA ILE A 349 12.36 18.04 0.16
C ILE A 349 11.37 18.78 -0.75
N ALA A 350 10.09 18.37 -0.76
CA ALA A 350 9.04 19.02 -1.54
C ALA A 350 8.94 20.52 -1.22
N GLY A 351 8.93 20.88 0.07
CA GLY A 351 8.92 22.27 0.51
C GLY A 351 10.16 23.06 0.08
N THR A 352 11.34 22.43 0.11
CA THR A 352 12.57 23.10 -0.35
C THR A 352 12.58 23.33 -1.85
N PHE A 353 12.09 22.40 -2.66
CA PHE A 353 12.00 22.59 -4.12
C PHE A 353 10.98 23.66 -4.49
N ALA A 354 9.83 23.68 -3.81
CA ALA A 354 8.78 24.64 -4.09
C ALA A 354 9.24 26.11 -3.88
N ALA A 355 10.18 26.33 -2.97
CA ALA A 355 10.79 27.64 -2.70
C ALA A 355 11.86 28.06 -3.75
N GLN A 356 12.39 27.14 -4.54
CA GLN A 356 13.49 27.41 -5.47
C GLN A 356 13.03 28.13 -6.74
N LYS A 357 14.02 28.70 -7.46
CA LYS A 357 13.84 29.23 -8.82
C LYS A 357 14.26 28.17 -9.84
N PRO A 358 13.62 28.10 -11.01
CA PRO A 358 14.08 27.22 -12.08
C PRO A 358 15.52 27.60 -12.49
N GLY A 359 16.37 26.60 -12.65
CA GLY A 359 17.70 26.78 -13.24
C GLY A 359 17.61 27.09 -14.74
N VAL A 360 18.63 27.75 -15.28
CA VAL A 360 18.77 27.95 -16.73
C VAL A 360 19.25 26.64 -17.36
N ILE A 361 18.59 26.19 -18.43
CA ILE A 361 19.06 25.05 -19.21
C ILE A 361 20.32 25.47 -19.96
N THR A 362 21.41 24.77 -19.72
CA THR A 362 22.72 25.01 -20.34
C THR A 362 23.21 23.76 -21.07
N ALA A 363 24.32 23.87 -21.79
CA ALA A 363 24.97 22.71 -22.41
C ALA A 363 25.41 21.64 -21.37
N GLY A 364 25.60 22.02 -20.10
CA GLY A 364 25.94 21.10 -19.01
C GLY A 364 24.72 20.47 -18.31
N THR A 365 23.49 20.86 -18.67
CA THR A 365 22.27 20.33 -18.05
C THR A 365 21.98 18.93 -18.57
N LEU A 366 22.05 17.93 -17.69
CA LEU A 366 21.73 16.54 -18.02
C LEU A 366 20.22 16.39 -18.32
N ARG A 367 19.89 15.73 -19.43
CA ARG A 367 18.50 15.40 -19.79
C ARG A 367 18.00 14.23 -18.95
N THR A 368 17.14 14.51 -17.97
CA THR A 368 16.59 13.53 -17.01
C THR A 368 15.54 12.58 -17.59
N HIS A 369 15.22 12.70 -18.87
CA HIS A 369 14.36 11.75 -19.58
C HIS A 369 15.13 10.90 -20.60
N SER A 370 16.46 11.07 -20.68
CA SER A 370 17.29 10.35 -21.64
C SER A 370 17.57 8.90 -21.22
N PRO A 371 17.88 8.00 -22.16
CA PRO A 371 18.32 6.63 -21.84
C PRO A 371 19.51 6.60 -20.88
N THR A 372 20.46 7.54 -21.03
CA THR A 372 21.61 7.65 -20.13
C THR A 372 21.20 7.88 -18.68
N PHE A 373 20.21 8.74 -18.45
CA PHE A 373 19.70 9.00 -17.11
C PHE A 373 18.93 7.81 -16.54
N ILE A 374 18.14 7.11 -17.37
CA ILE A 374 17.44 5.89 -16.97
C ILE A 374 18.44 4.82 -16.51
N VAL A 375 19.52 4.59 -17.29
CA VAL A 375 20.60 3.68 -16.92
C VAL A 375 21.28 4.11 -15.62
N LEU A 376 21.52 5.41 -15.44
CA LEU A 376 22.13 5.96 -14.23
C LEU A 376 21.26 5.68 -13.00
N ILE A 377 19.95 5.97 -13.05
CA ILE A 377 19.04 5.71 -11.91
C ILE A 377 18.95 4.22 -11.62
N VAL A 378 18.73 3.38 -12.63
CA VAL A 378 18.63 1.93 -12.44
C VAL A 378 19.93 1.38 -11.84
N GLY A 379 21.08 1.79 -12.38
CA GLY A 379 22.40 1.39 -11.88
C GLY A 379 22.65 1.85 -10.45
N ALA A 380 22.33 3.10 -10.13
CA ALA A 380 22.46 3.64 -8.77
C ALA A 380 21.55 2.90 -7.78
N THR A 381 20.29 2.63 -8.14
CA THR A 381 19.36 1.86 -7.30
C THR A 381 19.88 0.46 -7.04
N LEU A 382 20.30 -0.27 -8.08
CA LEU A 382 20.84 -1.63 -7.93
C LEU A 382 22.13 -1.65 -7.11
N LEU A 383 22.98 -0.64 -7.27
CA LEU A 383 24.24 -0.54 -6.52
C LEU A 383 23.96 -0.27 -5.04
N VAL A 384 23.10 0.69 -4.71
CA VAL A 384 22.79 1.02 -3.30
C VAL A 384 22.13 -0.18 -2.62
N VAL A 385 21.10 -0.76 -3.23
CA VAL A 385 20.40 -1.93 -2.67
C VAL A 385 21.35 -3.13 -2.57
N GLY A 386 22.15 -3.37 -3.61
CA GLY A 386 23.13 -4.44 -3.63
C GLY A 386 24.12 -4.31 -2.47
N LEU A 387 24.72 -3.13 -2.27
CA LEU A 387 25.69 -2.89 -1.20
C LEU A 387 25.08 -2.94 0.20
N GLU A 388 23.84 -2.47 0.36
CA GLU A 388 23.13 -2.47 1.64
C GLU A 388 22.81 -3.89 2.11
N TYR A 389 22.31 -4.74 1.21
CA TYR A 389 21.88 -6.10 1.55
C TYR A 389 22.97 -7.15 1.37
N LEU A 390 24.10 -6.86 0.71
CA LEU A 390 25.16 -7.84 0.48
C LEU A 390 25.63 -8.56 1.75
N PRO A 391 25.90 -7.89 2.89
CA PRO A 391 26.38 -8.57 4.09
C PRO A 391 25.32 -9.49 4.70
N ALA A 392 24.06 -9.06 4.69
CA ALA A 392 22.95 -9.81 5.24
C ALA A 392 22.57 -11.00 4.35
N LEU A 393 22.57 -10.81 3.03
CA LEU A 393 22.35 -11.85 2.05
C LEU A 393 23.49 -12.88 2.08
N ALA A 394 24.75 -12.48 2.24
CA ALA A 394 25.86 -13.42 2.34
C ALA A 394 25.76 -14.38 3.54
N LEU A 395 25.02 -14.00 4.58
CA LEU A 395 24.82 -14.80 5.80
C LEU A 395 23.49 -15.56 5.84
N GLY A 396 22.58 -15.33 4.88
CA GLY A 396 21.27 -15.97 4.80
C GLY A 396 21.15 -16.91 3.59
N PRO A 397 20.38 -16.57 2.54
CA PRO A 397 19.97 -17.52 1.49
C PRO A 397 21.10 -18.31 0.79
N PRO A 398 22.24 -17.71 0.39
CA PRO A 398 23.35 -18.42 -0.23
C PRO A 398 24.14 -19.29 0.76
N ALA A 399 24.19 -18.92 2.04
CA ALA A 399 24.84 -19.73 3.08
C ALA A 399 23.97 -20.93 3.48
N ASP A 400 22.65 -20.74 3.49
CA ASP A 400 21.66 -21.79 3.73
C ASP A 400 21.65 -22.84 2.61
N GLY A 401 21.75 -22.41 1.34
CA GLY A 401 21.80 -23.33 0.19
C GLY A 401 23.12 -24.09 -0.02
N LEU A 402 24.16 -23.82 0.78
CA LEU A 402 25.45 -24.53 0.76
C LEU A 402 25.56 -25.61 1.85
N ARG A 403 24.55 -25.75 2.72
CA ARG A 403 24.43 -26.81 3.73
C ARG A 403 23.47 -27.89 3.25
#